data_AF-A0A7X9ITJ3-F1
#
_entry.id   AF-A0A7X9ITJ3-F1
#
_cell.length_a   1.000
_cell.length_b   1.000
_cell.length_c   1.000
_cell.angle_alpha   90.00
_cell.angle_beta   90.00
_cell.angle_gamma   90.00
#
_symmetry.space_group_name_H-M   'P 1'
#
loop_
_entity.id
_entity.type
_entity.pdbx_description
1 polymer ?
#
loop_
_entity_poly.entity_id
_entity_poly.type
_entity_poly.pdbx_seq_one_letter_code
_entity_poly.pdbx_strand_id
1 'polypeptide(L)' 'PLRQHAGAPARPVVAAGDRVAPGALLGERPEGKLGARVHAGAAGRVVEVTGAAVTIEVE' A
#
# COMPACT_ATOMS: atom_id res chain seq x y z
N PRO A 1 -3.20 3.71 4.65
CA PRO A 1 -3.29 4.91 3.77
C PRO A 1 -2.07 5.00 2.86
N LEU A 2 -2.18 5.61 1.68
CA LEU A 2 -1.07 5.74 0.71
C LEU A 2 -0.31 7.07 0.80
N ARG A 3 -0.90 8.08 1.46
CA ARG A 3 -0.21 9.33 1.85
C ARG A 3 0.25 9.21 3.29
N GLN A 4 1.56 9.02 3.50
CA GLN A 4 2.17 8.83 4.82
C GLN A 4 2.80 10.11 5.39
N HIS A 5 3.11 11.08 4.53
CA HIS A 5 3.80 12.32 4.89
C HIS A 5 3.48 13.43 3.87
N ALA A 6 4.20 14.56 3.94
CA ALA A 6 4.01 15.73 3.07
C ALA A 6 4.32 15.51 1.57
N GLY A 7 4.90 14.36 1.20
CA GLY A 7 5.22 14.02 -0.18
C GLY A 7 4.03 13.51 -0.99
N ALA A 8 4.29 13.08 -2.21
CA ALA A 8 3.30 12.46 -3.08
C ALA A 8 2.80 11.12 -2.49
N PRO A 9 1.50 10.81 -2.65
CA PRO A 9 0.98 9.51 -2.23
C PRO A 9 1.62 8.39 -3.06
N ALA A 10 1.82 7.24 -2.43
CA ALA A 10 2.23 6.03 -3.11
C ALA A 10 1.13 5.56 -4.09
N ARG A 11 1.53 4.99 -5.22
CA ARG A 11 0.63 4.30 -6.15
C ARG A 11 0.48 2.85 -5.70
N PRO A 12 -0.74 2.32 -5.56
CA PRO A 12 -0.91 0.93 -5.15
C PRO A 12 -0.30 0.00 -6.21
N VAL A 13 0.35 -1.08 -5.74
CA VAL A 13 0.97 -2.12 -6.59
C VAL A 13 0.37 -3.51 -6.35
N VAL A 14 -0.71 -3.56 -5.58
CA VAL A 14 -1.51 -4.76 -5.28
C VAL A 14 -2.95 -4.54 -5.73
N ALA A 15 -3.71 -5.62 -5.84
CA ALA A 15 -5.12 -5.63 -6.18
C ALA A 15 -5.98 -6.24 -5.06
N ALA A 16 -7.28 -5.95 -5.08
CA ALA A 16 -8.23 -6.62 -4.21
C ALA A 16 -8.20 -8.13 -4.49
N GLY A 17 -8.06 -8.91 -3.42
CA GLY A 17 -7.95 -10.36 -3.44
C GLY A 17 -6.53 -10.92 -3.30
N ASP A 18 -5.51 -10.08 -3.40
CA ASP A 18 -4.13 -10.50 -3.20
C ASP A 18 -3.87 -10.91 -1.74
N ARG A 19 -3.06 -11.95 -1.56
CA ARG A 19 -2.46 -12.28 -0.26
C ARG A 19 -1.16 -11.52 -0.10
N VAL A 20 -0.95 -10.95 1.09
CA VAL A 20 0.26 -10.21 1.44
C VAL A 20 0.88 -10.77 2.70
N ALA A 21 2.21 -10.75 2.75
CA ALA A 21 2.99 -11.09 3.94
C ALA A 21 3.40 -9.81 4.69
N PRO A 22 3.81 -9.90 5.98
CA PRO A 22 4.39 -8.76 6.67
C PRO A 22 5.57 -8.20 5.88
N GLY A 23 5.58 -6.87 5.68
CA GLY A 23 6.60 -6.18 4.89
C GLY A 23 6.36 -6.18 3.38
N ALA A 24 5.33 -6.85 2.86
CA ALA A 24 5.00 -6.82 1.43
C ALA A 24 4.76 -5.39 0.94
N LEU A 25 5.24 -5.06 -0.27
CA LEU A 25 5.07 -3.74 -0.86
C LEU A 25 3.61 -3.57 -1.32
N LEU A 26 2.90 -2.61 -0.73
CA LEU A 26 1.52 -2.27 -1.07
C LEU A 26 1.43 -1.09 -2.02
N GLY A 27 2.38 -0.15 -1.93
CA GLY A 27 2.43 1.00 -2.81
C GLY A 27 3.84 1.53 -3.04
N GLU A 28 4.10 1.92 -4.28
CA GLU A 28 5.39 2.47 -4.73
C GLU A 28 5.29 4.00 -4.87
N ARG A 29 6.38 4.68 -4.49
CA ARG A 29 6.53 6.12 -4.65
C ARG A 29 6.56 6.49 -6.14
N PRO A 30 5.82 7.52 -6.59
CA PRO A 30 5.95 8.02 -7.96
C PRO A 30 7.39 8.45 -8.26
N GLU A 31 7.90 8.05 -9.42
CA GLU A 31 9.25 8.39 -9.86
C GLU A 31 9.47 9.92 -9.91
N GLY A 32 10.66 10.36 -9.50
CA GLY A 32 11.04 11.78 -9.47
C GLY A 32 10.31 12.63 -8.42
N LYS A 33 9.49 12.04 -7.54
CA LYS A 33 8.78 12.78 -6.47
C LYS A 33 9.24 12.35 -5.08
N LEU A 34 9.25 13.30 -4.13
CA LEU A 34 9.36 12.97 -2.72
C LEU A 34 8.14 12.16 -2.29
N GLY A 35 8.36 11.03 -1.61
CA GLY A 35 7.33 10.06 -1.24
C GLY A 35 7.94 8.92 -0.43
N ALA A 36 7.10 7.99 0.00
CA ALA A 36 7.51 6.80 0.73
C ALA A 36 6.83 5.56 0.12
N ARG A 37 7.53 4.43 0.18
CA ARG A 37 6.93 3.12 -0.07
C ARG A 37 6.02 2.76 1.10
N VAL A 38 4.91 2.11 0.80
CA VAL A 38 3.95 1.64 1.80
C VAL A 38 4.02 0.12 1.84
N HIS A 39 4.20 -0.43 3.03
CA HIS A 39 4.32 -1.86 3.26
C HIS A 39 3.19 -2.39 4.15
N ALA A 40 2.87 -3.67 4.00
CA ALA A 40 1.92 -4.37 4.85
C ALA A 40 2.48 -4.52 6.28
N GLY A 41 1.70 -4.11 7.28
CA GLY A 41 2.07 -4.28 8.68
C GLY A 41 1.86 -5.70 9.22
N ALA A 42 1.06 -6.52 8.53
CA ALA A 42 0.73 -7.89 8.90
C ALA A 42 0.45 -8.75 7.66
N ALA A 43 0.37 -10.06 7.88
CA ALA A 43 -0.15 -10.98 6.87
C ALA A 43 -1.66 -10.80 6.71
N GLY A 44 -2.17 -11.07 5.52
CA GLY A 44 -3.62 -11.07 5.30
C GLY A 44 -4.02 -10.98 3.84
N ARG A 45 -5.29 -10.63 3.62
CA ARG A 45 -5.88 -10.47 2.29
C ARG A 45 -6.24 -9.02 2.02
N VAL A 46 -5.84 -8.50 0.87
CA VAL A 46 -6.27 -7.18 0.41
C VAL A 46 -7.75 -7.25 0.07
N VAL A 47 -8.57 -6.47 0.77
CA VAL A 47 -10.03 -6.44 0.55
C VAL A 47 -10.47 -5.22 -0.26
N GLU A 48 -9.67 -4.15 -0.26
CA GLU A 48 -9.98 -2.93 -1.00
C GLU A 48 -8.71 -2.21 -1.42
N VAL A 49 -8.71 -1.67 -2.64
CA VAL A 49 -7.67 -0.78 -3.16
C VAL A 49 -8.34 0.46 -3.74
N THR A 50 -8.00 1.62 -3.21
CA THR A 50 -8.42 2.93 -3.72
C THR A 50 -7.20 3.78 -4.05
N GLY A 51 -7.40 4.94 -4.68
CA GLY A 51 -6.33 5.92 -4.87
C GLY A 51 -5.75 6.49 -3.56
N ALA A 52 -6.43 6.30 -2.42
CA ALA A 52 -6.05 6.88 -1.13
C ALA A 52 -5.54 5.83 -0.13
N ALA A 53 -5.96 4.57 -0.23
CA ALA A 53 -5.66 3.53 0.74
C ALA A 53 -5.71 2.12 0.15
N VAL A 54 -5.01 1.20 0.82
CA VAL A 54 -5.13 -0.25 0.67
C VAL A 54 -5.60 -0.78 2.03
N THR A 55 -6.66 -1.58 2.02
CA THR A 55 -7.26 -2.18 3.22
C THR A 55 -6.97 -3.67 3.22
N ILE A 56 -6.45 -4.18 4.33
CA ILE A 56 -6.10 -5.59 4.52
C ILE A 56 -6.97 -6.14 5.65
N GLU A 57 -7.65 -7.24 5.36
CA GLU A 57 -8.21 -8.11 6.39
C GLU A 57 -7.07 -8.99 6.91
N VAL A 58 -6.73 -8.80 8.19
CA VAL A 58 -5.63 -9.51 8.85
C VAL A 58 -6.06 -10.94 9.18
N GLU A 59 -5.17 -11.89 8.93
CA GLU A 59 -5.34 -13.30 9.32
C GLU A 59 -4.80 -13.58 10.73
#